data_AF-A0A9D4MAJ6-F1
#
_entry.id   AF-A0A9D4MAJ6-F1
#
_cell.length_a   1.000
_cell.length_b   1.000
_cell.length_c   1.000
_cell.angle_alpha   90.00
_cell.angle_beta   90.00
_cell.angle_gamma   90.00
#
_symmetry.space_group_name_H-M   'P 1'
#
loop_
_entity.id
_entity.type
_entity.pdbx_description
1 polymer ?
#
loop_
_entity_poly.entity_id
_entity_poly.type
_entity_poly.pdbx_seq_one_letter_code
_entity_poly.pdbx_strand_id
1 'polypeptide(L)'
;MIHKNKVVVEFQLRDFTSEESADIATIYVGSLDPTRATVVGQLSGTVGTRQFRSFNNLMIIVFSTDSEITLSGFSGIYGSCKTSCLFVYCLSFYHK
;
A
#
# COMPACT_ATOMS: atom_id res chain seq x y z
N MET A 1 -9.23 28.66 -10.71
CA MET A 1 -8.57 27.33 -10.73
C MET A 1 -9.34 26.40 -9.80
N ILE A 2 -10.04 25.40 -10.33
CA ILE A 2 -10.85 24.48 -9.51
C ILE A 2 -9.91 23.43 -8.90
N HIS A 3 -9.74 23.46 -7.57
CA HIS A 3 -9.05 22.39 -6.85
C HIS A 3 -9.92 21.14 -6.92
N LYS A 4 -9.60 20.21 -7.84
CA LYS A 4 -10.29 18.92 -7.87
C LYS A 4 -9.97 18.17 -6.58
N ASN A 5 -10.99 17.90 -5.77
CA ASN A 5 -10.89 16.99 -4.63
C ASN A 5 -10.31 15.66 -5.11
N LYS A 6 -9.06 15.40 -4.73
CA LYS A 6 -8.33 14.22 -5.18
C LYS A 6 -8.54 13.11 -4.17
N VAL A 7 -9.29 12.08 -4.54
CA VAL A 7 -9.44 10.87 -3.73
C VAL A 7 -8.19 10.02 -3.88
N VAL A 8 -7.64 9.56 -2.77
CA VAL A 8 -6.54 8.62 -2.72
C VAL A 8 -6.93 7.39 -1.90
N VAL A 9 -6.18 6.31 -2.06
CA VAL A 9 -6.28 5.07 -1.28
C VAL A 9 -5.07 4.99 -0.37
N GLU A 10 -5.32 4.68 0.89
CA GLU A 10 -4.31 4.36 1.88
C GLU A 10 -4.51 2.91 2.32
N PHE A 11 -3.41 2.15 2.34
CA PHE A 11 -3.37 0.78 2.82
C PHE A 11 -2.36 0.70 3.96
N GLN A 12 -2.82 0.30 5.13
CA GLN A 12 -1.98 -0.02 6.27
C GLN A 12 -1.86 -1.54 6.37
N LEU A 13 -0.68 -2.04 6.02
CA LEU A 13 -0.26 -3.40 6.33
C LEU A 13 -0.12 -3.54 7.84
N ARG A 14 -0.76 -4.54 8.44
CA ARG A 14 -0.63 -4.84 9.86
C ARG A 14 0.44 -5.90 10.08
N ASP A 15 0.27 -7.02 9.39
CA ASP A 15 1.11 -8.21 9.49
C ASP A 15 1.38 -8.77 8.09
N PHE A 16 2.59 -9.28 7.89
CA PHE A 16 3.00 -9.92 6.66
C PHE A 16 4.05 -11.00 6.97
N THR A 17 3.76 -12.23 6.57
CA THR A 17 4.68 -13.37 6.69
C THR A 17 4.46 -14.29 5.49
N SER A 18 5.48 -14.39 4.67
CA SER A 18 5.49 -15.18 3.42
C SER A 18 6.86 -15.80 3.22
N GLU A 19 7.00 -16.80 2.34
CA GLU A 19 8.31 -17.34 2.00
C GLU A 19 9.24 -16.21 1.52
N GLU A 20 10.46 -16.15 2.06
CA GLU A 20 11.40 -15.09 1.73
C GLU A 20 11.88 -15.22 0.28
N SER A 21 11.76 -14.13 -0.49
CA SER A 21 12.13 -14.06 -1.91
C SER A 21 11.33 -14.92 -2.91
N ALA A 22 10.49 -15.86 -2.47
CA ALA A 22 9.65 -16.68 -3.34
C ALA A 22 8.22 -16.13 -3.44
N ASP A 23 7.57 -15.94 -2.28
CA ASP A 23 6.26 -15.35 -2.18
C ASP A 23 6.38 -13.83 -2.09
N ILE A 24 5.90 -13.11 -3.10
CA ILE A 24 6.10 -11.66 -3.21
C ILE A 24 4.76 -10.96 -3.32
N ALA A 25 4.50 -10.04 -2.39
CA ALA A 25 3.44 -9.04 -2.54
C ALA A 25 3.99 -7.75 -3.16
N THR A 26 3.47 -7.38 -4.32
CA THR A 26 3.80 -6.14 -5.01
C THR A 26 2.63 -5.17 -4.94
N ILE A 27 2.90 -3.95 -4.46
CA ILE A 27 1.92 -2.88 -4.29
C ILE A 27 2.10 -1.87 -5.42
N TYR A 28 1.06 -1.71 -6.22
CA TYR A 28 0.98 -0.81 -7.37
C TYR A 28 0.00 0.32 -7.09
N VAL A 29 0.28 1.51 -7.61
CA VAL A 29 -0.62 2.67 -7.53
C VAL A 29 -0.73 3.37 -8.87
N GLY A 30 -1.83 4.10 -9.07
CA GLY A 30 -1.96 5.00 -10.23
C GLY A 30 -2.69 4.44 -11.44
N SER A 31 -2.75 3.12 -11.61
CA SER A 31 -3.38 2.46 -12.75
C SER A 31 -3.96 1.11 -12.34
N LEU A 32 -5.00 0.64 -13.06
CA LEU A 32 -5.51 -0.73 -12.93
C LEU A 32 -4.71 -1.75 -13.77
N ASP A 33 -3.92 -1.27 -14.72
CA ASP A 33 -2.97 -2.07 -15.50
C ASP A 33 -1.59 -2.00 -14.83
N PRO A 34 -1.05 -3.11 -14.30
CA PRO A 34 0.25 -3.15 -13.62
C PRO A 34 1.42 -2.67 -14.48
N THR A 35 1.36 -2.82 -15.81
CA THR A 35 2.42 -2.35 -16.72
C THR A 35 2.51 -0.84 -16.82
N ARG A 36 1.43 -0.15 -16.40
CA ARG A 36 1.29 1.32 -16.40
C ARG A 36 1.21 1.89 -14.99
N ALA A 37 1.29 1.05 -13.96
CA ALA A 37 1.21 1.45 -12.57
C ALA A 37 2.61 1.70 -11.98
N THR A 38 2.68 2.48 -10.91
CA THR A 38 3.92 2.69 -10.16
C THR A 38 4.00 1.69 -9.02
N VAL A 39 5.10 0.95 -8.92
CA VAL A 39 5.40 0.09 -7.78
C VAL A 39 5.85 0.96 -6.59
N VAL A 40 5.16 0.83 -5.46
CA VAL A 40 5.48 1.54 -4.21
C VAL A 40 5.89 0.61 -3.07
N GLY A 41 5.84 -0.71 -3.31
CA GLY A 41 6.37 -1.71 -2.39
C GLY A 41 6.48 -3.08 -3.05
N GLN A 42 7.52 -3.81 -2.67
CA GLN A 42 7.66 -5.25 -2.86
C GLN A 42 8.04 -5.85 -1.50
N LEU A 43 7.27 -6.84 -1.06
CA LEU A 43 7.38 -7.44 0.27
C LEU A 43 7.51 -8.96 0.12
N SER A 44 8.42 -9.56 0.88
CA SER A 44 8.54 -11.00 1.11
C SER A 44 9.09 -11.23 2.53
N GLY A 45 9.11 -12.47 3.02
CA GLY A 45 9.58 -12.77 4.37
C GLY A 45 8.63 -12.22 5.45
N THR A 46 9.20 -11.77 6.58
CA THR A 46 8.44 -11.16 7.69
C THR A 46 8.56 -9.63 7.64
N VAL A 47 7.42 -8.94 7.49
CA VAL A 47 7.38 -7.48 7.45
C VAL A 47 6.38 -6.98 8.49
N GLY A 48 6.81 -6.03 9.33
CA GLY A 48 5.94 -5.37 10.30
C GLY A 48 4.99 -4.35 9.67
N THR A 49 4.34 -3.55 10.51
CA THR A 49 3.39 -2.53 10.05
C THR A 49 4.01 -1.55 9.06
N ARG A 50 3.34 -1.32 7.93
CA ARG A 50 3.79 -0.41 6.87
C ARG A 50 2.61 0.30 6.23
N GLN A 51 2.80 1.54 5.80
CA GLN A 51 1.75 2.34 5.16
C GLN A 51 2.10 2.62 3.70
N PHE A 52 1.11 2.42 2.83
CA PHE A 52 1.19 2.72 1.41
C PHE A 52 0.09 3.69 1.04
N ARG A 53 0.42 4.66 0.19
CA ARG A 53 -0.51 5.70 -0.23
C ARG A 53 -0.44 5.87 -1.73
N SER A 54 -1.60 5.85 -2.38
CA SER A 54 -1.69 6.12 -3.82
C SER A 54 -1.71 7.63 -4.11
N PHE A 55 -1.48 7.96 -5.37
CA PHE A 55 -1.65 9.31 -5.89
C PHE A 55 -2.94 9.47 -6.71
N ASN A 56 -3.87 8.54 -6.65
CA ASN A 56 -5.23 8.66 -7.19
C ASN A 56 -6.12 7.62 -6.49
N ASN A 57 -7.34 7.42 -6.94
CA ASN A 57 -8.26 6.45 -6.32
C ASN A 57 -7.95 4.98 -6.66
N LEU A 58 -6.73 4.65 -7.12
CA LEU A 58 -6.35 3.31 -7.56
C LEU A 58 -5.11 2.80 -6.82
N MET A 59 -5.23 1.59 -6.27
CA MET A 59 -4.15 0.78 -5.72
C MET A 59 -4.45 -0.69 -6.04
N ILE A 60 -3.44 -1.45 -6.43
CA ILE A 60 -3.51 -2.91 -6.63
C ILE A 60 -2.44 -3.55 -5.74
N ILE A 61 -2.81 -4.65 -5.08
CA ILE A 61 -1.86 -5.53 -4.41
C ILE A 61 -1.91 -6.86 -5.15
N VAL A 62 -0.78 -7.30 -5.69
CA VAL A 62 -0.63 -8.61 -6.31
C VAL A 62 0.22 -9.46 -5.39
N PHE A 63 -0.33 -10.57 -4.89
CA PHE A 63 0.42 -11.55 -4.13
C PHE A 63 0.69 -12.76 -5.02
N SER A 64 1.96 -12.97 -5.36
CA SER A 64 2.42 -14.08 -6.19
C SER A 64 3.10 -15.10 -5.29
N THR A 65 2.69 -16.36 -5.39
CA THR A 65 3.28 -17.47 -4.65
C THR A 65 3.78 -18.54 -5.61
N ASP A 66 4.63 -19.44 -5.13
CA ASP A 66 4.96 -20.67 -5.83
C ASP A 66 4.20 -21.89 -5.24
N SER A 67 4.69 -23.10 -5.50
CA SER A 67 4.10 -24.35 -5.01
C SER A 67 4.75 -24.87 -3.72
N GLU A 68 5.66 -24.08 -3.12
CA GLU A 68 6.45 -24.47 -1.95
C GLU A 68 5.87 -23.85 -0.66
N ILE A 69 6.70 -23.28 0.22
CA ILE A 69 6.39 -23.11 1.65
C ILE A 69 5.19 -22.18 1.86
N THR A 70 4.14 -22.69 2.50
CA THR A 70 2.96 -21.88 2.85
C THR A 70 3.09 -21.23 4.23
N LEU A 71 2.97 -19.90 4.30
CA LEU A 71 2.89 -19.12 5.55
C LEU A 71 1.57 -18.34 5.64
N SER A 72 1.42 -17.49 6.67
CA SER A 72 0.16 -16.81 6.99
C SER A 72 -0.28 -15.72 5.98
N GLY A 73 0.59 -15.30 5.08
CA GLY A 73 0.30 -14.29 4.07
C GLY A 73 0.29 -12.88 4.67
N PHE A 74 -0.73 -12.09 4.37
CA PHE A 74 -0.79 -10.69 4.79
C PHE A 74 -2.16 -10.25 5.28
N SER A 75 -2.16 -9.28 6.19
CA SER A 75 -3.36 -8.62 6.67
C SER A 75 -3.17 -7.10 6.67
N GLY A 76 -4.27 -6.38 6.53
CA GLY A 76 -4.23 -4.92 6.58
C GLY A 76 -5.60 -4.30 6.51
N ILE A 77 -5.63 -2.98 6.60
CA ILE A 77 -6.83 -2.17 6.44
C ILE A 77 -6.61 -1.15 5.34
N TYR A 78 -7.66 -0.85 4.57
CA TYR A 78 -7.61 0.17 3.53
C TYR A 78 -8.73 1.18 3.72
N GLY A 79 -8.49 2.39 3.24
CA GLY A 79 -9.45 3.48 3.28
C GLY A 79 -9.20 4.48 2.15
N SER A 80 -10.19 5.35 1.93
CA SER A 80 -10.06 6.45 0.97
C SER A 80 -9.95 7.79 1.69
N CYS A 81 -8.97 8.60 1.31
CA CYS A 81 -8.82 9.97 1.83
C CYS A 81 -9.11 10.99 0.70
N LYS A 82 -9.99 11.95 0.98
CA LYS A 82 -10.18 13.12 0.11
C LYS A 82 -9.08 14.10 0.43
N THR A 83 -8.10 14.25 -0.46
CA THR A 83 -7.08 15.28 -0.33
C THR A 83 -7.72 16.62 -0.73
N SER A 84 -8.39 17.28 0.22
CA SER A 84 -8.57 18.73 0.14
C SER A 84 -7.22 19.35 0.48
N CYS A 85 -6.54 19.92 -0.51
CA CYS A 85 -5.32 20.66 -0.22
C CYS A 85 -5.71 21.99 0.46
N LEU A 86 -5.91 21.96 1.78
CA LEU A 86 -5.59 23.10 2.63
C LEU A 86 -4.27 22.71 3.30
N PHE A 87 -3.24 23.53 3.07
CA PHE A 87 -1.97 23.49 3.77
C PHE A 87 -2.16 23.18 5.26
N VAL A 88 -1.86 21.98 5.71
CA VAL A 88 -1.48 21.71 7.10
C VAL A 88 -0.33 20.71 7.07
N TYR A 89 0.82 21.19 7.50
CA TYR A 89 2.01 20.41 7.79
C TYR A 89 1.64 19.16 8.60
N CYS A 90 2.20 18.01 8.21
CA CYS A 90 2.17 16.82 9.03
C CYS A 90 2.94 17.11 10.33
N LEU A 91 2.26 17.55 11.38
CA LEU A 91 2.76 17.56 12.75
C LEU A 91 2.54 16.17 13.31
N SER A 92 3.61 15.36 13.33
CA SER A 92 3.65 14.13 14.11
C SER A 92 3.66 14.51 15.59
N PHE A 93 2.56 14.29 16.30
CA PHE A 93 2.56 14.27 17.76
C PHE A 93 3.00 12.88 18.24
N TYR A 94 4.25 12.76 18.68
CA TYR A 94 4.67 11.70 19.58
C TYR A 94 4.17 12.05 20.98
N HIS A 95 3.31 11.21 21.57
CA HIS A 95 3.08 11.23 23.02
C HIS A 95 3.99 10.18 23.66
N LYS A 96 4.74 10.61 24.69
CA LYS A 96 5.52 9.72 25.57
C LYS A 96 4.60 8.79 26.35
#